data_AF-R5CJ53-F1
#
_entry.id   AF-R5CJ53-F1
#
_cell.length_a   1.000
_cell.length_b   1.000
_cell.length_c   1.000
_cell.angle_alpha   90.00
_cell.angle_beta   90.00
_cell.angle_gamma   90.00
#
_symmetry.space_group_name_H-M   'P 1'
#
loop_
_entity.id
_entity.type
_entity.pdbx_description
1 polymer ?
#
loop_
_entity_poly.entity_id
_entity_poly.type
_entity_poly.pdbx_seq_one_letter_code
_entity_poly.pdbx_strand_id
1 'polypeptide(L)'
;MPERLIKRHPFPGPGLAVRILGDITREKVRILQDADDIYIENMHNYVCEDGESLYDKVWQAGTVLLSTIRSVGVMGDERTYEHPVALRAVTSTDAMTADWAHLPYDFMAKVSNEIINKVKGVNRVCYDISSKPPSTIEWE
;
A
#
# COMPACT_ATOMS: atom_id res chain seq x y z
N MET A 1 16.65 -13.29 -17.57
CA MET A 1 15.76 -13.14 -16.39
C MET A 1 14.48 -12.45 -16.83
N PRO A 2 13.29 -12.81 -16.32
CA PRO A 2 12.04 -12.10 -16.64
C PRO A 2 12.12 -10.61 -16.30
N GLU A 3 11.65 -9.73 -17.19
CA GLU A 3 11.74 -8.27 -17.05
C GLU A 3 11.09 -7.76 -15.76
N ARG A 4 9.93 -8.33 -15.37
CA ARG A 4 9.25 -7.96 -14.11
C ARG A 4 10.09 -8.23 -12.86
N LEU A 5 11.03 -9.18 -12.91
CA LEU A 5 11.92 -9.47 -11.78
C LEU A 5 13.08 -8.49 -11.72
N ILE A 6 13.44 -7.87 -12.84
CA ILE A 6 14.48 -6.84 -12.92
C ILE A 6 13.92 -5.49 -12.46
N LYS A 7 12.69 -5.17 -12.86
CA LYS A 7 12.01 -3.90 -12.54
C LYS A 7 11.27 -3.90 -11.20
N ARG A 8 11.38 -4.97 -10.40
CA ARG A 8 10.65 -5.06 -9.13
C ARG A 8 11.16 -3.99 -8.16
N HIS A 9 10.24 -3.31 -7.49
CA HIS A 9 10.58 -2.42 -6.38
C HIS A 9 11.44 -3.13 -5.32
N PRO A 10 12.32 -2.39 -4.63
CA PRO A 10 13.03 -2.94 -3.49
C PRO A 10 12.03 -3.43 -2.43
N PHE A 11 12.37 -4.55 -1.80
CA PHE A 11 11.57 -5.15 -0.73
C PHE A 11 12.44 -5.27 0.53
N PRO A 12 11.94 -4.88 1.72
CA PRO A 12 12.74 -4.83 2.93
C PRO A 12 13.21 -6.23 3.36
N GLY A 13 14.38 -6.31 4.01
CA GLY A 13 14.97 -7.58 4.47
C GLY A 13 14.07 -8.38 5.41
N PRO A 14 13.45 -7.77 6.45
CA PRO A 14 12.45 -8.43 7.29
C PRO A 14 11.10 -8.70 6.59
N GLY A 15 10.93 -8.24 5.35
CA GLY A 15 9.75 -8.43 4.53
C GLY A 15 8.50 -7.75 5.10
N LEU A 16 7.39 -8.48 5.11
CA LEU A 16 6.10 -7.95 5.57
C LEU A 16 6.07 -7.63 7.08
N ALA A 17 7.04 -8.09 7.85
CA ALA A 17 7.12 -7.85 9.29
C ALA A 17 7.10 -6.35 9.62
N VAL A 18 7.85 -5.53 8.88
CA VAL A 18 7.92 -4.07 9.08
C VAL A 18 6.73 -3.30 8.50
N ARG A 19 5.77 -4.01 7.91
CA ARG A 19 4.54 -3.46 7.34
C ARG A 19 3.30 -3.89 8.12
N ILE A 20 3.46 -4.62 9.20
CA ILE A 20 2.38 -4.99 10.12
C ILE A 20 2.73 -4.38 11.46
N LEU A 21 2.09 -3.27 11.82
CA LEU A 21 2.38 -2.63 13.09
C LEU A 21 1.91 -3.51 14.25
N GLY A 22 2.80 -3.76 15.21
CA GLY A 22 2.54 -4.62 16.37
C GLY A 22 2.69 -6.12 16.08
N ASP A 23 1.92 -6.96 16.77
CA ASP A 23 2.15 -8.41 16.71
C ASP A 23 1.88 -9.01 15.33
N ILE A 24 2.84 -9.80 14.84
CA ILE A 24 2.77 -10.47 13.54
C ILE A 24 2.07 -11.81 13.68
N THR A 25 0.92 -11.97 13.02
CA THR A 25 0.15 -13.23 12.99
C THR A 25 -0.13 -13.66 11.55
N ARG A 26 -0.42 -14.95 11.33
CA ARG A 26 -0.74 -15.47 9.98
C ARG A 26 -1.96 -14.76 9.34
N GLU A 27 -2.94 -14.41 10.15
CA GLU A 27 -4.12 -13.67 9.71
C GLU A 27 -3.75 -12.28 9.22
N LYS A 28 -2.96 -11.52 9.99
CA LYS A 28 -2.51 -10.18 9.61
C LYS A 28 -1.62 -10.20 8.38
N VAL A 29 -0.77 -11.21 8.24
CA VAL A 29 0.04 -11.42 7.03
C VAL A 29 -0.87 -11.64 5.81
N ARG A 30 -1.91 -12.47 5.92
CA ARG A 30 -2.89 -12.67 4.83
C ARG A 30 -3.57 -11.35 4.46
N ILE A 31 -4.10 -10.62 5.45
CA ILE A 31 -4.78 -9.34 5.23
C ILE A 31 -3.87 -8.36 4.48
N LEU A 32 -2.62 -8.24 4.92
CA LEU A 32 -1.66 -7.35 4.28
C LEU A 32 -1.34 -7.80 2.85
N GLN A 33 -1.12 -9.10 2.62
CA GLN A 33 -0.85 -9.64 1.28
C GLN A 33 -2.00 -9.36 0.32
N ASP A 34 -3.24 -9.61 0.74
CA ASP A 34 -4.41 -9.41 -0.11
C ASP A 34 -4.60 -7.91 -0.46
N ALA A 35 -4.32 -7.01 0.48
CA ALA A 35 -4.35 -5.56 0.24
C ALA A 35 -3.19 -5.07 -0.66
N ASP A 36 -1.98 -5.58 -0.44
CA ASP A 36 -0.78 -5.26 -1.22
C ASP A 36 -0.94 -5.70 -2.67
N ASP A 37 -1.42 -6.94 -2.88
CA ASP A 37 -1.63 -7.50 -4.22
C ASP A 37 -2.61 -6.65 -5.03
N ILE A 38 -3.75 -6.23 -4.44
CA ILE A 38 -4.71 -5.34 -5.10
C ILE A 38 -4.06 -4.01 -5.47
N TYR A 39 -3.27 -3.43 -4.56
CA TYR A 39 -2.63 -2.14 -4.78
C TYR A 39 -1.60 -2.22 -5.92
N ILE A 40 -0.69 -3.19 -5.86
CA ILE A 40 0.38 -3.38 -6.85
C ILE A 40 -0.18 -3.79 -8.21
N GLU A 41 -1.18 -4.66 -8.27
CA GLU A 41 -1.86 -5.02 -9.52
C GLU A 41 -2.50 -3.80 -10.19
N ASN A 42 -3.18 -2.95 -9.41
CA ASN A 42 -3.75 -1.72 -9.94
C ASN A 42 -2.66 -0.76 -10.44
N MET A 43 -1.50 -0.66 -9.77
CA MET A 43 -0.40 0.19 -10.24
C MET A 43 0.18 -0.28 -11.57
N HIS A 44 0.30 -1.59 -11.78
CA HIS A 44 0.72 -2.15 -13.07
C HIS A 44 -0.31 -1.91 -14.18
N ASN A 45 -1.61 -1.98 -13.85
CA ASN A 45 -2.70 -1.83 -14.81
C ASN A 45 -3.02 -0.36 -15.14
N TYR A 46 -2.59 0.59 -14.31
CA TYR A 46 -2.81 2.02 -14.55
C TYR A 46 -1.76 2.54 -15.52
N VAL A 47 -2.19 2.99 -16.70
CA VAL A 47 -1.32 3.54 -17.74
C VAL A 47 -1.35 5.07 -17.69
N CYS A 48 -0.18 5.67 -17.49
CA CYS A 48 0.02 7.11 -17.48
C CYS A 48 -0.04 7.71 -18.90
N GLU A 49 -0.11 9.04 -19.01
CA GLU A 49 -0.23 9.74 -20.29
C GLU A 49 0.91 9.44 -21.28
N ASP A 50 2.09 9.13 -20.76
CA ASP A 50 3.27 8.76 -21.54
C ASP A 50 3.36 7.27 -21.89
N GLY A 51 2.35 6.48 -21.53
CA GLY A 51 2.23 5.07 -21.87
C GLY A 51 2.92 4.10 -20.91
N GLU A 52 3.60 4.59 -19.87
CA GLU A 52 4.20 3.75 -18.82
C GLU A 52 3.18 3.40 -17.73
N SER A 53 3.42 2.31 -17.00
CA SER A 53 2.58 1.96 -15.86
C SER A 53 2.88 2.88 -14.66
N LEU A 54 1.89 3.15 -13.82
CA LEU A 54 2.09 3.91 -12.58
C LEU A 54 3.10 3.22 -11.65
N TYR A 55 3.20 1.89 -11.71
CA TYR A 55 4.21 1.11 -10.99
C TYR A 55 5.63 1.52 -11.37
N ASP A 56 5.90 1.77 -12.66
CA ASP A 56 7.21 2.14 -13.16
C ASP A 56 7.57 3.61 -12.83
N LYS A 57 6.58 4.43 -12.48
CA LYS A 57 6.76 5.84 -12.09
C LYS A 57 7.17 6.04 -10.63
N VAL A 58 6.98 5.02 -9.79
CA VAL A 58 7.30 5.09 -8.37
C VAL A 58 8.53 4.26 -8.05
N TRP A 59 9.32 4.72 -7.09
CA TRP A 59 10.51 4.01 -6.64
C TRP A 59 10.14 2.78 -5.82
N GLN A 60 9.19 2.95 -4.91
CA GLN A 60 8.72 1.89 -4.05
C GLN A 60 7.26 2.15 -3.69
N ALA A 61 6.44 1.10 -3.76
CA ALA A 61 5.09 1.10 -3.26
C ALA A 61 4.79 -0.14 -2.42
N GLY A 62 3.84 -0.01 -1.51
CA GLY A 62 3.32 -1.11 -0.72
C GLY A 62 2.26 -0.64 0.27
N THR A 63 1.66 -1.61 0.94
CA THR A 63 0.67 -1.37 1.99
C THR A 63 1.27 -1.57 3.38
N VAL A 64 0.69 -0.91 4.39
CA VAL A 64 1.00 -1.07 5.81
C VAL A 64 -0.31 -1.34 6.55
N LEU A 65 -0.35 -2.43 7.32
CA LEU A 65 -1.51 -2.80 8.13
C LEU A 65 -1.40 -2.14 9.50
N LEU A 66 -2.34 -1.25 9.81
CA LEU A 66 -2.45 -0.55 11.10
C LEU A 66 -3.12 -1.46 12.14
N SER A 67 -2.48 -2.59 12.44
CA SER A 67 -3.10 -3.70 13.16
C SER A 67 -3.36 -3.46 14.65
N THR A 68 -2.74 -2.41 15.21
CA THR A 68 -2.91 -1.96 16.61
C THR A 68 -4.15 -1.10 16.82
N ILE A 69 -4.80 -0.65 15.75
CA ILE A 69 -6.03 0.15 15.81
C ILE A 69 -7.17 -0.51 15.04
N ARG A 70 -8.39 -0.07 15.36
CA ARG A 70 -9.63 -0.49 14.70
C ARG A 70 -10.43 0.74 14.28
N SER A 71 -11.17 0.62 13.21
CA SER A 71 -12.02 1.66 12.64
C SER A 71 -13.46 1.16 12.55
N VAL A 72 -14.42 2.05 12.78
CA VAL A 72 -15.84 1.78 12.48
C VAL A 72 -16.06 1.92 10.98
N GLY A 73 -16.77 0.97 10.40
CA GLY A 73 -17.30 1.01 9.04
C GLY A 73 -18.77 0.58 9.00
N VAL A 74 -19.39 0.78 7.85
CA VAL A 74 -20.72 0.24 7.54
C VAL A 74 -20.59 -0.57 6.26
N MET A 75 -20.85 -1.87 6.34
CA MET A 75 -20.84 -2.77 5.18
C MET A 75 -22.21 -3.45 5.09
N GLY A 76 -22.97 -3.16 4.03
CA GLY A 76 -24.40 -3.48 4.01
C GLY A 76 -25.14 -2.71 5.10
N ASP A 77 -25.91 -3.42 5.93
CA ASP A 77 -26.66 -2.84 7.05
C ASP A 77 -25.97 -3.04 8.42
N GLU A 78 -24.78 -3.65 8.44
CA GLU A 78 -24.05 -3.96 9.67
C GLU A 78 -22.87 -3.02 9.94
N ARG A 79 -22.60 -2.78 11.22
CA ARG A 79 -21.40 -2.05 11.66
C ARG A 79 -20.22 -3.01 11.71
N THR A 80 -19.12 -2.63 11.09
CA THR A 80 -17.86 -3.38 11.13
C THR A 80 -16.83 -2.69 12.01
N TYR A 81 -15.95 -3.49 12.60
CA TYR A 81 -14.84 -3.00 13.41
C TYR A 81 -13.54 -3.68 12.97
N GLU A 82 -12.93 -3.11 11.94
CA GLU A 82 -11.83 -3.72 11.19
C GLU A 82 -10.58 -2.84 11.17
N HIS A 83 -9.49 -3.32 10.58
CA HIS A 83 -8.22 -2.61 10.56
C HIS A 83 -8.19 -1.56 9.44
N PRO A 84 -7.57 -0.40 9.66
CA PRO A 84 -7.15 0.47 8.57
C PRO A 84 -5.91 -0.09 7.86
N VAL A 85 -5.78 0.21 6.57
CA VAL A 85 -4.55 0.00 5.78
C VAL A 85 -4.05 1.34 5.26
N ALA A 86 -2.76 1.59 5.39
CA ALA A 86 -2.10 2.73 4.76
C ALA A 86 -1.47 2.28 3.43
N LEU A 87 -1.81 2.97 2.35
CA LEU A 87 -1.07 2.90 1.09
C LEU A 87 0.20 3.76 1.24
N ARG A 88 1.33 3.25 0.76
CA ARG A 88 2.60 3.97 0.69
C ARG A 88 3.13 3.91 -0.73
N ALA A 89 3.47 5.05 -1.30
CA ALA A 89 4.28 5.13 -2.51
C ALA A 89 5.22 6.33 -2.42
N VAL A 90 6.45 6.13 -2.86
CA VAL A 90 7.47 7.18 -2.85
C VAL A 90 8.19 7.26 -4.18
N THR A 91 8.63 8.45 -4.54
CA THR A 91 9.62 8.69 -5.58
C THR A 91 10.94 9.06 -4.91
N SER A 92 12.06 8.59 -5.49
CA SER A 92 13.39 8.86 -4.94
C SER A 92 14.41 8.87 -6.06
N THR A 93 15.41 9.75 -5.94
CA THR A 93 16.56 9.81 -6.85
C THR A 93 17.81 9.16 -6.25
N ASP A 94 17.92 9.06 -4.92
CA ASP A 94 19.15 8.64 -4.24
C ASP A 94 18.96 7.79 -2.96
N ALA A 95 17.74 7.32 -2.68
CA ALA A 95 17.34 6.57 -1.47
C ALA A 95 17.58 7.28 -0.12
N MET A 96 18.29 8.40 -0.10
CA MET A 96 18.52 9.25 1.07
C MET A 96 17.35 10.20 1.29
N THR A 97 16.79 10.71 0.19
CA THR A 97 15.57 11.53 0.17
C THR A 97 14.48 10.86 -0.64
N ALA A 98 13.23 10.99 -0.19
CA ALA A 98 12.09 10.45 -0.93
C ALA A 98 10.87 11.33 -0.69
N ASP A 99 10.16 11.67 -1.76
CA ASP A 99 8.87 12.34 -1.66
C ASP A 99 7.75 11.32 -1.80
N TRP A 100 6.60 11.59 -1.19
CA TRP A 100 5.43 10.74 -1.39
C TRP A 100 4.92 10.92 -2.83
N ALA A 101 4.50 9.83 -3.48
CA ALA A 101 4.08 9.91 -4.88
C ALA A 101 2.73 10.62 -5.00
N HIS A 102 2.59 11.57 -5.91
CA HIS A 102 1.30 12.22 -6.18
C HIS A 102 0.44 11.32 -7.07
N LEU A 103 -0.16 10.28 -6.47
CA LEU A 103 -0.97 9.31 -7.20
C LEU A 103 -2.28 9.96 -7.71
N PRO A 104 -2.78 9.57 -8.89
CA PRO A 104 -4.06 10.07 -9.39
C PRO A 104 -5.22 9.76 -8.44
N TYR A 105 -6.13 10.72 -8.23
CA TYR A 105 -7.24 10.56 -7.28
C TYR A 105 -8.22 9.47 -7.69
N ASP A 106 -8.47 9.29 -8.98
CA ASP A 106 -9.29 8.22 -9.55
C ASP A 106 -8.69 6.84 -9.29
N PHE A 107 -7.37 6.72 -9.43
CA PHE A 107 -6.63 5.52 -9.05
C PHE A 107 -6.78 5.22 -7.55
N MET A 108 -6.56 6.22 -6.68
CA MET A 108 -6.68 6.03 -5.23
C MET A 108 -8.10 5.65 -4.81
N ALA A 109 -9.12 6.27 -5.41
CA ALA A 109 -10.52 5.93 -5.17
C ALA A 109 -10.83 4.48 -5.57
N LYS A 110 -10.33 4.04 -6.73
CA LYS A 110 -10.49 2.65 -7.21
C LYS A 110 -9.85 1.66 -6.26
N VAL A 111 -8.58 1.85 -5.90
CA VAL A 111 -7.84 0.96 -4.99
C VAL A 111 -8.49 0.90 -3.62
N SER A 112 -8.87 2.05 -3.06
CA SER A 112 -9.56 2.11 -1.76
C SER A 112 -10.85 1.29 -1.78
N ASN A 113 -11.68 1.47 -2.80
CA ASN A 113 -12.93 0.71 -2.93
C ASN A 113 -12.68 -0.79 -3.10
N GLU A 114 -11.68 -1.16 -3.89
CA GLU A 114 -11.37 -2.57 -4.15
C GLU A 114 -10.85 -3.28 -2.90
N ILE A 115 -9.94 -2.65 -2.15
CA ILE A 115 -9.42 -3.19 -0.87
C ILE A 115 -10.56 -3.37 0.13
N ILE A 116 -11.37 -2.32 0.37
CA ILE A 116 -12.46 -2.37 1.36
C ILE A 116 -13.50 -3.44 1.03
N ASN A 117 -13.80 -3.66 -0.26
CA ASN A 117 -14.81 -4.64 -0.66
C ASN A 117 -14.29 -6.08 -0.72
N LYS A 118 -13.00 -6.29 -0.98
CA LYS A 118 -12.44 -7.64 -1.22
C LYS A 118 -11.63 -8.19 -0.04
N VAL A 119 -11.03 -7.34 0.78
CA VAL A 119 -10.14 -7.76 1.87
C VAL A 119 -10.90 -7.79 3.19
N LYS A 120 -11.29 -9.01 3.62
CA LYS A 120 -11.91 -9.21 4.94
C LYS A 120 -10.94 -8.77 6.05
N GLY A 121 -11.42 -7.97 7.00
CA GLY A 121 -10.58 -7.41 8.04
C GLY A 121 -10.05 -6.00 7.74
N VAL A 122 -10.44 -5.38 6.62
CA VAL A 122 -10.11 -4.00 6.26
C VAL A 122 -11.37 -3.21 5.90
N ASN A 123 -11.61 -2.11 6.60
CA ASN A 123 -12.75 -1.22 6.32
C ASN A 123 -12.37 0.25 6.11
N ARG A 124 -11.08 0.55 6.07
CA ARG A 124 -10.57 1.90 5.87
C ARG A 124 -9.22 1.85 5.18
N VAL A 125 -9.05 2.74 4.21
CA VAL A 125 -7.78 2.95 3.53
C VAL A 125 -7.38 4.41 3.70
N CYS A 126 -6.12 4.65 4.01
CA CYS A 126 -5.50 5.98 3.98
C CYS A 126 -4.26 5.97 3.08
N TYR A 127 -3.74 7.15 2.76
CA TYR A 127 -2.52 7.30 1.97
C TYR A 127 -1.49 8.11 2.77
N ASP A 128 -0.25 7.62 2.83
CA ASP A 128 0.83 8.29 3.54
C ASP A 128 1.48 9.38 2.68
N ILE A 129 1.18 10.62 3.05
CA ILE A 129 1.65 11.86 2.41
C ILE A 129 2.87 12.48 3.12
N SER A 130 3.67 11.66 3.82
CA SER A 130 4.84 12.11 4.57
C SER A 130 6.14 11.88 3.80
N SER A 131 6.91 12.93 3.53
CA SER A 131 8.21 12.83 2.86
C SER A 131 9.32 12.36 3.81
N LYS A 132 10.40 11.83 3.24
CA LYS A 132 11.67 11.49 3.92
C LYS A 132 12.73 12.52 3.51
N PRO A 133 13.30 13.30 4.46
CA PRO A 133 12.88 13.49 5.85
C PRO A 133 11.57 14.31 5.98
N PRO A 134 10.89 14.34 7.16
CA PRO A 134 11.31 13.81 8.47
C PRO A 134 10.98 12.34 8.71
N SER A 135 10.17 11.72 7.84
CA SER A 135 9.72 10.33 8.02
C SER A 135 10.70 9.34 7.40
N THR A 136 10.38 8.05 7.50
CA THR A 136 11.03 6.95 6.77
C THR A 136 10.11 6.42 5.65
N ILE A 137 10.63 5.53 4.79
CA ILE A 137 9.82 4.90 3.73
C ILE A 137 8.93 3.82 4.36
N GLU A 138 9.54 2.90 5.11
CA GLU A 138 8.84 1.90 5.92
C GLU A 138 8.39 2.53 7.26
N TRP A 139 7.37 1.94 7.88
CA TRP A 139 6.82 2.44 9.14
C TRP A 139 7.46 1.80 10.39
N GLU A 140 8.18 0.68 10.25
CA GLU A 140 8.99 0.02 11.29
C GLU A 140 10.35 -0.48 10.74
#